data_AF-A0A847XUQ3-F1
#
_entry.id   AF-A0A847XUQ3-F1
#
_cell.length_a   1.000
_cell.length_b   1.000
_cell.length_c   1.000
_cell.angle_alpha   90.00
_cell.angle_beta   90.00
_cell.angle_gamma   90.00
#
_symmetry.space_group_name_H-M   'P 1'
#
loop_
_entity.id
_entity.type
_entity.pdbx_description
1 polymer ?
#
loop_
_entity_poly.entity_id
_entity_poly.type
_entity_poly.pdbx_seq_one_letter_code
_entity_poly.pdbx_strand_id
1 'polypeptide(L)'
;ATEGNSYEFLFITKGGGSANKTFLYQQTKSLLNEESLTKFVKEKIKDLGTSACPPYHLALVIGGTSAEATLKTVKEASAGYLDNLPTEGDESGRAFRDLEWEKKIEKICHEYGVGAQFGGKYFVHDVRVIRLPRHAASCPVGMGVSCSADRNLKAKITEEGIFIEELEKEPARFLPAKAPEFVKPVDVDLDRPMKEILAQLTKYPVKTRLNLSGTLIVARDIAHARIKKMIDEGKPMPEYFKNHPVYYAGPAKTPEGMPSGSFGPTTADRMDTYVDLFQSMGGSLIMVAKGNRNRTVIDSCRKYGGFFLGSVGGPAAILAEENIKSVEIVDFKDLGMEAVRKIRVENMPAFILTDDKGNDFFDEFNK
;
A
#
# COMPACT_ATOMS: atom_id res chain seq x y z
N ALA A 1 -8.95 5.55 34.25
CA ALA A 1 -7.78 6.12 34.97
C ALA A 1 -6.78 4.99 35.12
N THR A 2 -5.54 5.19 34.68
CA THR A 2 -4.41 4.32 35.05
C THR A 2 -3.91 4.73 36.44
N GLU A 3 -3.14 3.87 37.10
CA GLU A 3 -2.43 4.25 38.32
C GLU A 3 -1.28 5.22 37.97
N GLY A 4 -0.91 6.11 38.91
CA GLY A 4 0.20 7.07 38.76
C GLY A 4 -0.23 8.52 38.47
N ASN A 5 0.77 9.41 38.46
CA ASN A 5 0.62 10.87 38.26
C ASN A 5 1.11 11.31 36.85
N SER A 6 0.78 10.54 35.81
CA SER A 6 1.11 10.86 34.42
C SER A 6 -0.09 10.70 33.49
N TYR A 7 -0.11 11.48 32.41
CA TYR A 7 -1.03 11.29 31.28
C TYR A 7 -0.23 10.91 30.05
N GLU A 8 -0.38 9.66 29.60
CA GLU A 8 0.36 9.11 28.45
C GLU A 8 -0.48 9.10 27.17
N PHE A 9 0.19 9.32 26.04
CA PHE A 9 -0.42 9.41 24.71
C PHE A 9 0.38 8.61 23.69
N LEU A 10 -0.35 7.96 22.78
CA LEU A 10 0.16 7.43 21.52
C LEU A 10 -0.61 8.10 20.39
N PHE A 11 0.06 8.99 19.65
CA PHE A 11 -0.50 9.61 18.47
C PHE A 11 -0.17 8.77 17.23
N ILE A 12 -1.16 8.47 16.39
CA ILE A 12 -0.97 7.70 15.15
C ILE A 12 -1.67 8.41 13.99
N THR A 13 -0.92 8.79 12.96
CA THR A 13 -1.49 9.26 11.68
C THR A 13 -1.57 8.09 10.69
N LYS A 14 -2.58 7.22 10.88
CA LYS A 14 -2.69 5.98 10.11
C LYS A 14 -3.14 6.25 8.67
N GLY A 15 -2.34 5.80 7.70
CA GLY A 15 -2.72 5.83 6.29
C GLY A 15 -3.83 4.82 5.99
N GLY A 16 -4.83 5.21 5.19
CA GLY A 16 -5.95 4.33 4.82
C GLY A 16 -5.51 3.01 4.19
N GLY A 17 -4.45 3.01 3.37
CA GLY A 17 -3.91 1.79 2.75
C GLY A 17 -3.41 0.75 3.75
N SER A 18 -2.68 1.15 4.79
CA SER A 18 -2.23 0.23 5.85
C SER A 18 -3.31 -0.04 6.90
N ALA A 19 -4.27 0.88 7.09
CA ALA A 19 -5.46 0.61 7.88
C ALA A 19 -6.30 -0.54 7.27
N ASN A 20 -6.51 -0.52 5.95
CA ASN A 20 -7.24 -1.57 5.22
C ASN A 20 -6.51 -2.92 5.21
N LYS A 21 -5.21 -2.95 5.52
CA LYS A 21 -4.41 -4.17 5.72
C LYS A 21 -4.30 -4.52 7.20
N THR A 22 -5.41 -4.39 7.92
CA THR A 22 -5.59 -4.92 9.28
C THR A 22 -6.67 -5.97 9.19
N PHE A 23 -6.31 -7.24 9.42
CA PHE A 23 -7.17 -8.39 9.25
C PHE A 23 -7.44 -9.09 10.57
N LEU A 24 -8.65 -9.61 10.70
CA LEU A 24 -9.06 -10.49 11.78
C LEU A 24 -9.40 -11.86 11.21
N TYR A 25 -8.82 -12.90 11.79
CA TYR A 25 -9.08 -14.28 11.44
C TYR A 25 -9.60 -15.01 12.68
N GLN A 26 -10.81 -15.56 12.59
CA GLN A 26 -11.36 -16.40 13.66
C GLN A 26 -10.82 -17.82 13.50
N GLN A 27 -9.93 -18.21 14.41
CA GLN A 27 -9.24 -19.50 14.38
C GLN A 27 -9.61 -20.31 15.63
N THR A 28 -9.05 -21.53 15.73
CA THR A 28 -9.30 -22.42 16.87
C THR A 28 -7.98 -22.91 17.49
N LYS A 29 -8.08 -23.71 18.55
CA LYS A 29 -6.91 -24.37 19.16
C LYS A 29 -6.10 -25.21 18.15
N SER A 30 -6.71 -25.71 17.07
CA SER A 30 -5.98 -26.50 16.05
C SER A 30 -4.88 -25.71 15.36
N LEU A 31 -4.95 -24.36 15.32
CA LEU A 31 -3.90 -23.53 14.76
C LEU A 31 -2.64 -23.50 15.65
N LEU A 32 -2.77 -23.74 16.95
CA LEU A 32 -1.74 -23.49 17.95
C LEU A 32 -0.73 -24.65 18.06
N ASN A 33 -0.15 -25.02 16.92
CA ASN A 33 1.03 -25.86 16.78
C ASN A 33 1.93 -25.28 15.68
N GLU A 34 3.19 -25.67 15.65
CA GLU A 34 4.20 -25.05 14.78
C GLU A 34 3.90 -25.20 13.29
N GLU A 35 3.48 -26.39 12.85
CA GLU A 35 3.18 -26.65 11.44
C GLU A 35 2.00 -25.81 10.96
N SER A 36 0.91 -25.82 11.73
CA SER A 36 -0.33 -25.12 11.37
C SER A 36 -0.14 -23.60 11.38
N LEU A 37 0.56 -23.06 12.39
CA LEU A 37 0.84 -21.63 12.47
C LEU A 37 1.79 -21.17 11.37
N THR A 38 2.81 -21.97 11.04
CA THR A 38 3.71 -21.69 9.91
C THR A 38 2.95 -21.63 8.59
N LYS A 39 2.09 -22.62 8.33
CA LYS A 39 1.24 -22.65 7.13
C LYS A 39 0.31 -21.45 7.07
N PHE A 40 -0.34 -21.13 8.19
CA PHE A 40 -1.22 -19.98 8.30
C PHE A 40 -0.49 -18.68 7.98
N VAL A 41 0.69 -18.43 8.56
CA VAL A 41 1.47 -17.21 8.28
C VAL A 41 1.83 -17.14 6.80
N LYS A 42 2.39 -18.22 6.23
CA LYS A 42 2.78 -18.27 4.80
C LYS A 42 1.62 -17.95 3.86
N GLU A 43 0.42 -18.40 4.21
CA GLU A 43 -0.79 -18.10 3.44
C GLU A 43 -1.22 -16.64 3.64
N LYS A 44 -1.34 -16.19 4.89
CA LYS A 44 -1.98 -14.90 5.22
C LYS A 44 -1.12 -13.68 4.95
N ILE A 45 0.20 -13.79 4.90
CA ILE A 45 1.04 -12.67 4.44
C ILE A 45 0.78 -12.29 2.97
N LYS A 46 0.27 -13.24 2.15
CA LYS A 46 -0.10 -12.95 0.76
C LYS A 46 -1.29 -11.99 0.68
N ASP A 47 -2.20 -12.00 1.67
CA ASP A 47 -3.35 -11.07 1.75
C ASP A 47 -2.91 -9.59 1.94
N LEU A 48 -1.74 -9.38 2.57
CA LEU A 48 -1.14 -8.05 2.69
C LEU A 48 -0.73 -7.52 1.32
N GLY A 49 -0.04 -8.36 0.55
CA GLY A 49 0.54 -8.04 -0.75
C GLY A 49 1.41 -6.78 -0.70
N THR A 50 1.54 -6.08 -1.83
CA THR A 50 2.30 -4.82 -1.92
C THR A 50 1.40 -3.59 -1.82
N SER A 51 0.10 -3.82 -1.60
CA SER A 51 -0.96 -2.83 -1.54
C SER A 51 -0.91 -1.86 -0.36
N ALA A 52 0.01 -2.00 0.60
CA ALA A 52 0.20 -1.04 1.69
C ALA A 52 1.59 -0.39 1.70
N CYS A 53 2.37 -0.46 0.60
CA CYS A 53 3.71 0.14 0.52
C CYS A 53 4.71 -0.50 1.51
N PRO A 54 5.15 -1.75 1.28
CA PRO A 54 6.28 -2.34 2.00
C PRO A 54 7.59 -1.60 1.70
N PRO A 55 8.63 -1.74 2.54
CA PRO A 55 8.75 -2.72 3.64
C PRO A 55 7.86 -2.40 4.85
N TYR A 56 7.32 -3.44 5.49
CA TYR A 56 6.36 -3.30 6.59
C TYR A 56 6.98 -3.48 7.98
N HIS A 57 6.46 -2.76 8.97
CA HIS A 57 6.50 -3.21 10.36
C HIS A 57 5.30 -4.14 10.58
N LEU A 58 5.51 -5.46 10.53
CA LEU A 58 4.41 -6.44 10.59
C LEU A 58 4.09 -6.79 12.04
N ALA A 59 2.81 -6.76 12.41
CA ALA A 59 2.33 -7.21 13.70
C ALA A 59 1.39 -8.41 13.54
N LEU A 60 1.66 -9.48 14.29
CA LEU A 60 0.77 -10.63 14.46
C LEU A 60 0.37 -10.74 15.93
N VAL A 61 -0.93 -10.81 16.20
CA VAL A 61 -1.46 -11.04 17.55
C VAL A 61 -2.23 -12.35 17.56
N ILE A 62 -1.88 -13.25 18.48
CA ILE A 62 -2.51 -14.58 18.61
C ILE A 62 -3.20 -14.65 19.96
N GLY A 63 -4.52 -14.84 19.94
CA GLY A 63 -5.37 -14.77 21.12
C GLY A 63 -5.96 -13.38 21.33
N GLY A 64 -6.60 -13.20 22.47
CA GLY A 64 -7.35 -12.01 22.84
C GLY A 64 -8.67 -12.37 23.51
N THR A 65 -9.14 -11.47 24.37
CA THR A 65 -10.42 -11.60 25.07
C THR A 65 -11.62 -11.38 24.14
N SER A 66 -11.41 -10.64 23.06
CA SER A 66 -12.39 -10.38 22.00
C SER A 66 -11.71 -9.95 20.69
N ALA A 67 -12.48 -9.88 19.61
CA ALA A 67 -12.01 -9.45 18.30
C ALA A 67 -11.39 -8.03 18.34
N GLU A 68 -12.09 -7.10 18.97
CA GLU A 68 -11.68 -5.71 19.11
C GLU A 68 -10.44 -5.54 20.00
N ALA A 69 -10.30 -6.35 21.06
CA ALA A 69 -9.10 -6.37 21.88
C ALA A 69 -7.88 -6.87 21.09
N THR A 70 -8.04 -7.94 20.30
CA THR A 70 -7.00 -8.44 19.40
C THR A 70 -6.59 -7.37 18.39
N LEU A 71 -7.54 -6.73 17.71
CA LEU A 71 -7.23 -5.72 16.69
C LEU A 71 -6.63 -4.42 17.26
N LYS A 72 -7.06 -4.01 18.46
CA LYS A 72 -6.40 -2.92 19.20
C LYS A 72 -4.94 -3.27 19.48
N THR A 73 -4.68 -4.47 19.96
CA THR A 73 -3.31 -4.95 20.24
C THR A 73 -2.47 -4.99 18.96
N VAL A 74 -3.04 -5.40 17.82
CA VAL A 74 -2.35 -5.34 16.52
C VAL A 74 -1.95 -3.91 16.19
N LYS A 75 -2.83 -2.93 16.45
CA LYS A 75 -2.54 -1.52 16.18
C LYS A 75 -1.35 -1.03 17.00
N GLU A 76 -1.37 -1.29 18.30
CA GLU A 76 -0.32 -0.89 19.25
C GLU A 76 1.00 -1.59 18.95
N ALA A 77 0.97 -2.90 18.67
CA ALA A 77 2.16 -3.67 18.27
C ALA A 77 2.78 -3.14 16.98
N SER A 78 1.97 -2.83 15.96
CA SER A 78 2.48 -2.29 14.68
C SER A 78 3.09 -0.89 14.81
N ALA A 79 2.85 -0.19 15.91
CA ALA A 79 3.42 1.13 16.22
C ALA A 79 4.61 1.04 17.20
N GLY A 80 5.11 -0.17 17.52
CA GLY A 80 6.20 -0.36 18.47
C GLY A 80 5.85 0.06 19.91
N TYR A 81 4.57 0.16 20.25
CA TYR A 81 4.11 0.56 21.58
C TYR A 81 4.30 -0.56 22.61
N LEU A 82 4.29 -1.81 22.16
CA LEU A 82 4.34 -3.02 22.99
C LEU A 82 5.74 -3.68 23.03
N ASP A 83 6.77 -2.98 22.59
CA ASP A 83 8.13 -3.53 22.42
C ASP A 83 8.76 -3.99 23.74
N ASN A 84 8.33 -3.40 24.85
CA ASN A 84 8.83 -3.65 26.22
C ASN A 84 7.97 -4.66 27.01
N LEU A 85 7.02 -5.36 26.37
CA LEU A 85 6.30 -6.46 27.03
C LEU A 85 7.28 -7.55 27.49
N PRO A 86 6.95 -8.34 28.53
CA PRO A 86 7.66 -9.56 28.86
C PRO A 86 7.77 -10.48 27.65
N THR A 87 8.83 -11.29 27.57
CA THR A 87 9.07 -12.20 26.43
C THR A 87 8.60 -13.63 26.66
N GLU A 88 8.04 -13.90 27.83
CA GLU A 88 7.51 -15.20 28.24
C GLU A 88 6.16 -15.03 28.93
N GLY A 89 5.26 -15.99 28.73
CA GLY A 89 3.99 -16.05 29.48
C GLY A 89 4.18 -16.52 30.92
N ASP A 90 3.13 -16.42 31.72
CA ASP A 90 3.06 -16.99 33.06
C ASP A 90 1.62 -17.46 33.38
N GLU A 91 1.42 -18.03 34.58
CA GLU A 91 0.13 -18.58 35.01
C GLU A 91 -0.98 -17.52 35.13
N SER A 92 -0.66 -16.23 35.20
CA SER A 92 -1.66 -15.15 35.20
C SER A 92 -2.32 -14.96 33.83
N GLY A 93 -1.74 -15.54 32.79
CA GLY A 93 -2.17 -15.32 31.41
C GLY A 93 -1.74 -13.97 30.87
N ARG A 94 -0.63 -13.40 31.36
CA ARG A 94 -0.12 -12.12 30.88
C ARG A 94 0.16 -12.14 29.37
N ALA A 95 0.01 -10.97 28.74
CA ALA A 95 0.49 -10.77 27.38
C ALA A 95 2.02 -10.88 27.33
N PHE A 96 2.56 -11.44 26.26
CA PHE A 96 4.01 -11.49 26.05
C PHE A 96 4.39 -11.37 24.57
N ARG A 97 5.61 -10.90 24.32
CA ARG A 97 6.22 -10.77 23.01
C ARG A 97 7.00 -12.04 22.66
N ASP A 98 6.62 -12.71 21.59
CA ASP A 98 7.14 -14.01 21.16
C ASP A 98 8.30 -13.83 20.17
N LEU A 99 9.52 -13.65 20.71
CA LEU A 99 10.72 -13.37 19.92
C LEU A 99 11.14 -14.52 18.98
N GLU A 100 10.74 -15.76 19.30
CA GLU A 100 11.00 -16.90 18.44
C GLU A 100 10.14 -16.79 17.17
N TRP A 101 8.84 -16.54 17.32
CA TRP A 101 7.95 -16.38 16.19
C TRP A 101 8.22 -15.09 15.40
N GLU A 102 8.69 -14.02 16.01
CA GLU A 102 9.16 -12.84 15.26
C GLU A 102 10.22 -13.20 14.23
N LYS A 103 11.27 -13.92 14.65
CA LYS A 103 12.36 -14.36 13.76
C LYS A 103 11.86 -15.34 12.69
N LYS A 104 11.00 -16.29 13.05
CA LYS A 104 10.43 -17.25 12.09
C LYS A 104 9.60 -16.55 11.02
N ILE A 105 8.74 -15.61 11.42
CA ILE A 105 7.89 -14.86 10.49
C ILE A 105 8.72 -13.91 9.63
N GLU A 106 9.72 -13.24 10.20
CA GLU A 106 10.65 -12.39 9.43
C GLU A 106 11.34 -13.19 8.32
N LYS A 107 11.84 -14.39 8.66
CA LYS A 107 12.40 -15.32 7.67
C LYS A 107 11.38 -15.71 6.59
N ILE A 108 10.15 -16.07 6.99
CA ILE A 108 9.08 -16.38 6.03
C ILE A 108 8.82 -15.20 5.09
N CYS A 109 8.77 -13.97 5.61
CA CYS A 109 8.58 -12.76 4.81
C CYS A 109 9.75 -12.50 3.84
N HIS A 110 10.99 -12.76 4.27
CA HIS A 110 12.17 -12.66 3.41
C HIS A 110 12.20 -13.72 2.30
N GLU A 111 11.73 -14.93 2.59
CA GLU A 111 11.62 -16.04 1.62
C GLU A 111 10.44 -15.88 0.65
N TYR A 112 9.43 -15.07 0.98
CA TYR A 112 8.29 -14.81 0.09
C TYR A 112 8.69 -14.15 -1.24
N GLY A 113 9.79 -13.37 -1.25
CA GLY A 113 10.41 -12.89 -2.48
C GLY A 113 9.72 -11.70 -3.15
N VAL A 114 8.55 -11.26 -2.70
CA VAL A 114 7.86 -10.07 -3.23
C VAL A 114 8.56 -8.75 -2.87
N GLY A 115 9.38 -8.77 -1.82
CA GLY A 115 10.28 -7.68 -1.42
C GLY A 115 9.60 -6.32 -1.19
N ALA A 116 10.41 -5.28 -1.39
CA ALA A 116 9.97 -3.89 -1.27
C ALA A 116 9.23 -3.47 -2.55
N GLN A 117 7.97 -3.89 -2.66
CA GLN A 117 7.01 -3.61 -3.75
C GLN A 117 7.24 -4.34 -5.07
N PHE A 118 8.50 -4.47 -5.52
CA PHE A 118 8.84 -4.94 -6.87
C PHE A 118 9.84 -6.11 -6.86
N GLY A 119 9.65 -7.07 -5.95
CA GLY A 119 10.50 -8.24 -5.82
C GLY A 119 11.71 -8.01 -4.90
N GLY A 120 12.25 -9.10 -4.36
CA GLY A 120 13.43 -9.10 -3.51
C GLY A 120 13.13 -9.50 -2.06
N LYS A 121 14.04 -9.13 -1.15
CA LYS A 121 14.04 -9.60 0.24
C LYS A 121 13.10 -8.80 1.17
N TYR A 122 13.13 -7.48 1.07
CA TYR A 122 12.60 -6.58 2.10
C TYR A 122 11.08 -6.37 2.04
N PHE A 123 10.32 -7.44 2.26
CA PHE A 123 8.87 -7.34 2.46
C PHE A 123 8.51 -6.71 3.81
N VAL A 124 9.34 -6.97 4.82
CA VAL A 124 9.24 -6.41 6.16
C VAL A 124 10.53 -5.68 6.52
N HIS A 125 10.41 -4.63 7.33
CA HIS A 125 11.51 -4.07 8.12
C HIS A 125 11.79 -4.97 9.32
N ASP A 126 10.74 -5.34 10.04
CA ASP A 126 10.77 -6.22 11.20
C ASP A 126 9.36 -6.81 11.48
N VAL A 127 9.29 -7.64 12.52
CA VAL A 127 8.06 -8.30 12.95
C VAL A 127 7.86 -8.10 14.45
N ARG A 128 6.60 -7.98 14.88
CA ARG A 128 6.15 -8.09 16.27
C ARG A 128 5.14 -9.22 16.40
N VAL A 129 5.34 -10.12 17.35
CA VAL A 129 4.37 -11.20 17.65
C VAL A 129 3.94 -11.09 19.10
N ILE A 130 2.66 -10.79 19.33
CA ILE A 130 2.09 -10.70 20.68
C ILE A 130 1.17 -11.89 20.93
N ARG A 131 1.43 -12.62 22.01
CA ARG A 131 0.59 -13.70 22.52
C ARG A 131 -0.30 -13.15 23.62
N LEU A 132 -1.61 -13.38 23.50
CA LEU A 132 -2.62 -12.97 24.47
C LEU A 132 -3.33 -14.21 25.04
N PRO A 133 -3.88 -14.12 26.27
CA PRO A 133 -4.79 -15.15 26.77
C PRO A 133 -6.04 -15.21 25.89
N ARG A 134 -6.76 -16.33 25.95
CA ARG A 134 -7.96 -16.56 25.15
C ARG A 134 -8.96 -17.43 25.91
N HIS A 135 -10.24 -17.23 25.65
CA HIS A 135 -11.24 -18.22 26.03
C HIS A 135 -10.96 -19.56 25.32
N ALA A 136 -11.19 -20.70 25.99
CA ALA A 136 -10.80 -22.01 25.47
C ALA A 136 -11.40 -22.33 24.10
N ALA A 137 -12.64 -21.89 23.85
CA ALA A 137 -13.38 -22.06 22.60
C ALA A 137 -13.03 -21.04 21.50
N SER A 138 -12.12 -20.10 21.76
CA SER A 138 -11.82 -19.00 20.85
C SER A 138 -10.32 -18.90 20.58
N CYS A 139 -9.94 -18.47 19.38
CA CYS A 139 -8.57 -18.07 19.05
C CYS A 139 -8.61 -16.98 17.98
N PRO A 140 -8.97 -15.73 18.34
CA PRO A 140 -8.87 -14.62 17.40
C PRO A 140 -7.39 -14.39 17.06
N VAL A 141 -7.10 -14.20 15.78
CA VAL A 141 -5.77 -13.87 15.27
C VAL A 141 -5.87 -12.58 14.48
N GLY A 142 -5.09 -11.58 14.86
CA GLY A 142 -5.01 -10.30 14.18
C GLY A 142 -3.69 -10.15 13.44
N MET A 143 -3.74 -9.64 12.23
CA MET A 143 -2.54 -9.30 11.45
C MET A 143 -2.65 -7.88 10.93
N GLY A 144 -1.59 -7.09 11.03
CA GLY A 144 -1.56 -5.73 10.51
C GLY A 144 -0.16 -5.23 10.26
N VAL A 145 -0.06 -4.06 9.63
CA VAL A 145 1.22 -3.46 9.26
C VAL A 145 1.28 -1.97 9.58
N SER A 146 2.47 -1.46 9.91
CA SER A 146 2.84 -0.09 9.56
C SER A 146 3.53 -0.08 8.20
N CYS A 147 3.21 0.94 7.40
CA CYS A 147 3.73 1.09 6.04
C CYS A 147 4.97 1.99 6.00
N SER A 148 5.52 2.25 4.82
CA SER A 148 6.61 3.22 4.64
C SER A 148 6.30 4.62 5.20
N ALA A 149 5.02 4.99 5.31
CA ALA A 149 4.58 6.17 6.06
C ALA A 149 4.34 5.80 7.54
N ASP A 150 5.39 5.31 8.21
CA ASP A 150 5.36 4.95 9.62
C ASP A 150 5.33 6.23 10.46
N ARG A 151 4.15 6.54 11.01
CA ARG A 151 3.85 7.84 11.62
C ARG A 151 3.10 7.64 12.92
N ASN A 152 3.88 7.40 13.96
CA ASN A 152 3.43 7.36 15.33
C ASN A 152 4.37 8.19 16.20
N LEU A 153 3.86 8.65 17.34
CA LEU A 153 4.61 9.48 18.27
C LEU A 153 4.06 9.33 19.69
N LYS A 154 4.95 9.04 20.64
CA LYS A 154 4.65 8.90 22.08
C LYS A 154 4.78 10.25 22.76
N ALA A 155 3.89 10.55 23.68
CA ALA A 155 3.99 11.76 24.51
C ALA A 155 3.50 11.47 25.93
N LYS A 156 3.93 12.28 26.88
CA LYS A 156 3.43 12.22 28.25
C LYS A 156 3.36 13.61 28.87
N ILE A 157 2.42 13.78 29.80
CA ILE A 157 2.31 14.94 30.67
C ILE A 157 2.58 14.47 32.10
N THR A 158 3.47 15.15 32.79
CA THR A 158 3.82 14.90 34.20
C THR A 158 3.87 16.24 34.94
N GLU A 159 4.24 16.23 36.23
CA GLU A 159 4.41 17.48 37.00
C GLU A 159 5.53 18.37 36.46
N GLU A 160 6.51 17.80 35.77
CA GLU A 160 7.63 18.50 35.15
C GLU A 160 7.28 19.14 33.79
N GLY A 161 6.12 18.81 33.21
CA GLY A 161 5.62 19.44 31.98
C GLY A 161 5.16 18.47 30.90
N ILE A 162 5.31 18.90 29.64
CA ILE A 162 4.85 18.17 28.45
C ILE A 162 6.07 17.60 27.73
N PHE A 163 6.10 16.29 27.55
CA PHE A 163 7.17 15.56 26.89
C PHE A 163 6.66 14.94 25.61
N ILE A 164 7.42 15.09 24.54
CA ILE A 164 7.13 14.55 23.22
C ILE A 164 8.32 13.72 22.74
N GLU A 165 8.06 12.58 22.12
CA GLU A 165 9.09 11.74 21.52
C GLU A 165 9.86 12.53 20.45
N GLU A 166 11.18 12.50 20.56
CA GLU A 166 12.06 13.12 19.58
C GLU A 166 12.23 12.19 18.37
N LEU A 167 11.84 12.70 17.20
CA LEU A 167 12.06 12.05 15.91
C LEU A 167 13.36 12.54 15.27
N GLU A 168 13.86 11.76 14.30
CA GLU A 168 15.03 12.14 13.51
C GLU A 168 14.81 13.44 12.73
N LYS A 169 15.76 14.38 12.84
CA LYS A 169 15.74 15.68 12.14
C LYS A 169 16.74 15.75 10.98
N GLU A 170 17.70 14.82 10.92
CA GLU A 170 18.74 14.73 9.89
C GLU A 170 18.68 13.38 9.13
N PRO A 171 17.56 13.07 8.44
CA PRO A 171 17.39 11.76 7.78
C PRO A 171 18.40 11.51 6.65
N ALA A 172 19.05 12.56 6.12
CA ALA A 172 20.08 12.45 5.09
C ALA A 172 21.26 11.56 5.51
N ARG A 173 21.52 11.41 6.81
CA ARG A 173 22.59 10.52 7.32
C ARG A 173 22.35 9.03 7.00
N PHE A 174 21.11 8.65 6.70
CA PHE A 174 20.76 7.28 6.31
C PHE A 174 20.87 7.03 4.80
N LEU A 175 21.18 8.06 4.00
CA LEU A 175 21.37 7.90 2.56
C LEU A 175 22.69 7.17 2.28
N PRO A 176 22.70 6.22 1.34
CA PRO A 176 23.94 5.59 0.92
C PRO A 176 24.82 6.59 0.17
N ALA A 177 26.15 6.46 0.33
CA ALA A 177 27.11 7.36 -0.32
C ALA A 177 27.05 7.32 -1.86
N LYS A 178 26.61 6.20 -2.44
CA LYS A 178 26.38 6.04 -3.88
C LYS A 178 24.96 5.54 -4.10
N ALA A 179 24.25 6.18 -5.04
CA ALA A 179 22.95 5.70 -5.49
C ALA A 179 23.09 4.31 -6.15
N PRO A 180 22.11 3.41 -5.97
CA PRO A 180 22.11 2.12 -6.63
C PRO A 180 22.05 2.29 -8.16
N GLU A 181 22.77 1.42 -8.87
CA GLU A 181 22.70 1.37 -10.32
C GLU A 181 21.43 0.63 -10.76
N PHE A 182 20.70 1.22 -11.69
CA PHE A 182 19.46 0.66 -12.20
C PHE A 182 19.58 0.38 -13.71
N VAL A 183 18.88 -0.66 -14.17
CA VAL A 183 18.68 -0.88 -15.61
C VAL A 183 18.05 0.36 -16.21
N LYS A 184 18.60 0.84 -17.33
CA LYS A 184 18.10 2.05 -18.01
C LYS A 184 16.59 1.90 -18.29
N PRO A 185 15.77 2.89 -17.92
CA PRO A 185 14.33 2.80 -18.13
C PRO A 185 14.01 2.99 -19.62
N VAL A 186 12.84 2.52 -20.03
CA VAL A 186 12.25 2.85 -21.33
C VAL A 186 11.50 4.16 -21.19
N ASP A 187 11.85 5.16 -21.98
CA ASP A 187 11.12 6.43 -22.03
C ASP A 187 9.81 6.26 -22.79
N VAL A 188 8.71 6.70 -22.19
CA VAL A 188 7.36 6.62 -22.77
C VAL A 188 6.75 8.03 -22.80
N ASP A 189 6.51 8.52 -24.01
CA ASP A 189 5.81 9.77 -24.25
C ASP A 189 4.30 9.54 -24.24
N LEU A 190 3.63 10.11 -23.23
CA LEU A 190 2.20 9.97 -22.97
C LEU A 190 1.35 10.99 -23.74
N ASP A 191 1.97 11.97 -24.43
CA ASP A 191 1.24 12.95 -25.24
C ASP A 191 0.97 12.42 -26.68
N ARG A 192 1.33 11.16 -26.95
CA ARG A 192 1.00 10.44 -28.20
C ARG A 192 -0.42 9.84 -28.17
N PRO A 193 -1.01 9.53 -29.33
CA PRO A 193 -2.27 8.79 -29.38
C PRO A 193 -2.20 7.47 -28.60
N MET A 194 -3.24 7.14 -27.82
CA MET A 194 -3.30 5.94 -26.97
C MET A 194 -2.87 4.65 -27.69
N LYS A 195 -3.30 4.47 -28.95
CA LYS A 195 -2.92 3.32 -29.78
C LYS A 195 -1.40 3.19 -29.98
N GLU A 196 -0.70 4.31 -30.11
CA GLU A 196 0.76 4.34 -30.29
C GLU A 196 1.49 4.03 -28.98
N ILE A 197 0.97 4.52 -27.85
CA ILE A 197 1.50 4.20 -26.51
C ILE A 197 1.38 2.69 -26.26
N LEU A 198 0.20 2.11 -26.51
CA LEU A 198 -0.02 0.66 -26.37
C LEU A 198 0.89 -0.17 -27.30
N ALA A 199 1.07 0.28 -28.54
CA ALA A 199 1.97 -0.36 -29.50
C ALA A 199 3.45 -0.26 -29.08
N GLN A 200 3.83 0.73 -28.29
CA GLN A 200 5.16 0.79 -27.66
C GLN A 200 5.23 -0.20 -26.48
N LEU A 201 4.26 -0.15 -25.55
CA LEU A 201 4.28 -0.95 -24.33
C LEU A 201 4.27 -2.47 -24.61
N THR A 202 3.52 -2.92 -25.62
CA THR A 202 3.43 -4.35 -25.97
C THR A 202 4.77 -5.00 -26.35
N LYS A 203 5.77 -4.20 -26.71
CA LYS A 203 7.13 -4.67 -27.06
C LYS A 203 7.93 -5.14 -25.84
N TYR A 204 7.48 -4.81 -24.63
CA TYR A 204 8.21 -5.03 -23.40
C TYR A 204 7.48 -6.01 -22.48
N PRO A 205 8.20 -6.89 -21.78
CA PRO A 205 7.59 -7.80 -20.80
C PRO A 205 7.24 -7.06 -19.51
N VAL A 206 6.44 -7.72 -18.65
CA VAL A 206 6.34 -7.37 -17.23
C VAL A 206 7.73 -7.27 -16.59
N LYS A 207 7.88 -6.53 -15.48
CA LYS A 207 9.15 -6.13 -14.83
C LYS A 207 9.90 -4.98 -15.50
N THR A 208 9.55 -4.60 -16.74
CA THR A 208 10.24 -3.50 -17.44
C THR A 208 10.05 -2.18 -16.72
N ARG A 209 11.16 -1.48 -16.44
CA ARG A 209 11.17 -0.13 -15.86
C ARG A 209 10.90 0.91 -16.94
N LEU A 210 10.01 1.86 -16.63
CA LEU A 210 9.56 2.93 -17.50
C LEU A 210 9.85 4.30 -16.88
N ASN A 211 10.08 5.28 -17.74
CA ASN A 211 10.05 6.70 -17.43
C ASN A 211 8.88 7.32 -18.20
N LEU A 212 7.86 7.78 -17.49
CA LEU A 212 6.66 8.34 -18.08
C LEU A 212 6.77 9.87 -18.16
N SER A 213 6.55 10.43 -19.34
CA SER A 213 6.54 11.87 -19.58
C SER A 213 5.33 12.24 -20.42
N GLY A 214 4.51 13.19 -19.98
CA GLY A 214 3.31 13.61 -20.69
C GLY A 214 2.10 13.77 -19.78
N THR A 215 0.91 13.72 -20.36
CA THR A 215 -0.35 13.92 -19.65
C THR A 215 -0.84 12.65 -18.96
N LEU A 216 -1.23 12.78 -17.68
CA LEU A 216 -1.99 11.76 -16.95
C LEU A 216 -3.33 12.34 -16.49
N ILE A 217 -4.36 11.49 -16.52
CA ILE A 217 -5.64 11.78 -15.86
C ILE A 217 -5.65 11.12 -14.50
N VAL A 218 -5.88 11.91 -13.45
CA VAL A 218 -5.97 11.42 -12.09
C VAL A 218 -7.44 11.20 -11.74
N ALA A 219 -7.77 9.98 -11.34
CA ALA A 219 -9.09 9.65 -10.81
C ALA A 219 -8.97 8.46 -9.85
N ARG A 220 -9.82 8.41 -8.82
CA ARG A 220 -9.84 7.30 -7.85
C ARG A 220 -11.27 6.98 -7.42
N ASP A 221 -11.42 6.34 -6.27
CA ASP A 221 -12.63 5.72 -5.72
C ASP A 221 -13.96 6.42 -6.11
N ILE A 222 -14.18 7.66 -5.67
CA ILE A 222 -15.47 8.35 -5.88
C ILE A 222 -15.64 8.79 -7.35
N ALA A 223 -14.56 9.21 -8.02
CA ALA A 223 -14.62 9.55 -9.44
C ALA A 223 -14.95 8.33 -10.32
N HIS A 224 -14.37 7.16 -10.03
CA HIS A 224 -14.68 5.90 -10.72
C HIS A 224 -16.14 5.49 -10.48
N ALA A 225 -16.61 5.56 -9.23
CA ALA A 225 -18.01 5.27 -8.91
C ALA A 225 -18.99 6.21 -9.65
N ARG A 226 -18.64 7.51 -9.75
CA ARG A 226 -19.45 8.49 -10.47
C ARG A 226 -19.45 8.24 -11.98
N ILE A 227 -18.31 7.91 -12.58
CA ILE A 227 -18.23 7.53 -14.00
C ILE A 227 -19.03 6.26 -14.28
N LYS A 228 -18.95 5.25 -13.40
CA LYS A 228 -19.77 4.05 -13.51
C LYS A 228 -21.26 4.40 -13.49
N LYS A 229 -21.69 5.23 -12.53
CA LYS A 229 -23.08 5.69 -12.45
C LYS A 229 -23.52 6.41 -13.74
N MET A 230 -22.67 7.26 -14.31
CA MET A 230 -22.95 7.91 -15.59
C MET A 230 -23.15 6.90 -16.73
N ILE A 231 -22.31 5.86 -16.79
CA ILE A 231 -22.43 4.77 -17.77
C ILE A 231 -23.73 3.98 -17.56
N ASP A 232 -24.08 3.66 -16.31
CA ASP A 232 -25.34 2.97 -15.99
C ASP A 232 -26.57 3.81 -16.39
N GLU A 233 -26.44 5.15 -16.39
CA GLU A 233 -27.45 6.11 -16.88
C GLU A 233 -27.43 6.30 -18.42
N GLY A 234 -26.62 5.54 -19.15
CA GLY A 234 -26.51 5.60 -20.62
C GLY A 234 -25.64 6.74 -21.15
N LYS A 235 -24.88 7.45 -20.28
CA LYS A 235 -23.92 8.47 -20.73
C LYS A 235 -22.64 7.82 -21.27
N PRO A 236 -21.96 8.46 -22.24
CA PRO A 236 -20.72 7.92 -22.78
C PRO A 236 -19.59 7.93 -21.75
N MET A 237 -18.61 7.05 -21.94
CA MET A 237 -17.32 7.11 -21.26
C MET A 237 -16.67 8.48 -21.51
N PRO A 238 -16.19 9.19 -20.47
CA PRO A 238 -15.50 10.46 -20.68
C PRO A 238 -14.28 10.32 -21.59
N GLU A 239 -14.11 11.24 -22.55
CA GLU A 239 -12.99 11.20 -23.50
C GLU A 239 -11.62 11.25 -22.82
N TYR A 240 -11.52 11.92 -21.67
CA TYR A 240 -10.27 11.97 -20.90
C TYR A 240 -9.86 10.59 -20.34
N PHE A 241 -10.79 9.65 -20.12
CA PHE A 241 -10.46 8.25 -19.75
C PHE A 241 -10.00 7.39 -20.94
N LYS A 242 -10.30 7.81 -22.17
CA LYS A 242 -9.94 7.08 -23.39
C LYS A 242 -8.61 7.54 -23.97
N ASN A 243 -8.34 8.85 -23.86
CA ASN A 243 -7.23 9.48 -24.55
C ASN A 243 -5.94 9.59 -23.71
N HIS A 244 -6.00 9.34 -22.39
CA HIS A 244 -4.86 9.44 -21.49
C HIS A 244 -4.79 8.25 -20.51
N PRO A 245 -3.59 7.86 -20.04
CA PRO A 245 -3.48 6.91 -18.94
C PRO A 245 -4.13 7.46 -17.66
N VAL A 246 -4.71 6.56 -16.87
CA VAL A 246 -5.43 6.91 -15.63
C VAL A 246 -4.56 6.62 -14.41
N TYR A 247 -4.11 7.67 -13.72
CA TYR A 247 -3.36 7.62 -12.48
C TYR A 247 -4.29 7.57 -11.27
N TYR A 248 -4.24 6.51 -10.49
CA TYR A 248 -5.04 6.42 -9.27
C TYR A 248 -4.29 7.12 -8.15
N ALA A 249 -4.69 8.34 -7.82
CA ALA A 249 -4.09 9.13 -6.76
C ALA A 249 -5.06 10.21 -6.24
N GLY A 250 -4.70 10.82 -5.11
CA GLY A 250 -5.33 12.03 -4.58
C GLY A 250 -4.25 12.92 -3.97
N PRO A 251 -4.13 14.19 -4.39
CA PRO A 251 -3.04 15.05 -3.93
C PRO A 251 -3.29 15.56 -2.52
N ALA A 252 -2.20 15.81 -1.79
CA ALA A 252 -2.23 16.69 -0.63
C ALA A 252 -2.40 18.16 -1.06
N LYS A 253 -2.61 19.06 -0.09
CA LYS A 253 -2.65 20.50 -0.36
C LYS A 253 -1.34 20.95 -1.01
N THR A 254 -1.44 21.81 -2.01
CA THR A 254 -0.27 22.37 -2.71
C THR A 254 0.35 23.48 -1.87
N PRO A 255 1.65 23.38 -1.50
CA PRO A 255 2.37 24.48 -0.87
C PRO A 255 2.44 25.70 -1.79
N GLU A 256 2.53 26.89 -1.20
CA GLU A 256 2.69 28.12 -1.95
C GLU A 256 3.97 28.08 -2.82
N GLY A 257 3.85 28.48 -4.08
CA GLY A 257 4.97 28.49 -5.03
C GLY A 257 5.40 27.12 -5.59
N MET A 258 4.77 26.01 -5.17
CA MET A 258 5.07 24.67 -5.69
C MET A 258 4.07 24.22 -6.77
N PRO A 259 4.49 23.40 -7.74
CA PRO A 259 3.60 22.90 -8.80
C PRO A 259 2.55 21.90 -8.30
N SER A 260 2.84 21.20 -7.19
CA SER A 260 1.97 20.18 -6.61
C SER A 260 2.26 20.03 -5.11
N GLY A 261 1.26 19.60 -4.35
CA GLY A 261 1.50 18.97 -3.04
C GLY A 261 1.95 17.53 -3.21
N SER A 262 2.30 16.85 -2.10
CA SER A 262 2.64 15.41 -2.12
C SER A 262 1.55 14.59 -2.83
N PHE A 263 1.95 13.81 -3.83
CA PHE A 263 0.98 13.22 -4.77
C PHE A 263 1.41 11.83 -5.26
N GLY A 264 1.50 10.89 -4.33
CA GLY A 264 1.81 9.50 -4.62
C GLY A 264 0.58 8.65 -5.03
N PRO A 265 0.81 7.41 -5.50
CA PRO A 265 -0.27 6.55 -5.96
C PRO A 265 -1.14 6.01 -4.81
N THR A 266 -2.40 5.71 -5.11
CA THR A 266 -3.30 4.95 -4.23
C THR A 266 -3.36 3.48 -4.65
N THR A 267 -3.89 2.63 -3.75
CA THR A 267 -3.97 1.18 -3.99
C THR A 267 -4.88 0.86 -5.16
N ALA A 268 -4.38 0.07 -6.10
CA ALA A 268 -5.05 -0.24 -7.36
C ALA A 268 -6.26 -1.18 -7.22
N ASP A 269 -6.17 -2.15 -6.31
CA ASP A 269 -7.18 -3.20 -6.10
C ASP A 269 -8.62 -2.66 -5.91
N ARG A 270 -8.76 -1.50 -5.25
CA ARG A 270 -10.06 -0.86 -5.01
C ARG A 270 -10.79 -0.42 -6.28
N MET A 271 -10.08 -0.32 -7.41
CA MET A 271 -10.64 0.03 -8.71
C MET A 271 -10.82 -1.19 -9.63
N ASP A 272 -10.49 -2.41 -9.18
CA ASP A 272 -10.53 -3.63 -10.02
C ASP A 272 -11.91 -3.91 -10.60
N THR A 273 -12.98 -3.59 -9.86
CA THR A 273 -14.37 -3.82 -10.28
C THR A 273 -14.82 -2.97 -11.47
N TYR A 274 -14.09 -1.90 -11.80
CA TYR A 274 -14.42 -1.01 -12.91
C TYR A 274 -13.69 -1.35 -14.21
N VAL A 275 -12.59 -2.11 -14.15
CA VAL A 275 -11.63 -2.21 -15.26
C VAL A 275 -12.23 -2.85 -16.51
N ASP A 276 -12.85 -4.04 -16.41
CA ASP A 276 -13.44 -4.73 -17.57
C ASP A 276 -14.53 -3.86 -18.23
N LEU A 277 -15.41 -3.26 -17.43
CA LEU A 277 -16.42 -2.33 -17.94
C LEU A 277 -15.77 -1.15 -18.67
N PHE A 278 -14.78 -0.48 -18.05
CA PHE A 278 -14.19 0.72 -18.62
C PHE A 278 -13.41 0.42 -19.90
N GLN A 279 -12.64 -0.67 -19.91
CA GLN A 279 -11.89 -1.12 -21.09
C GLN A 279 -12.81 -1.59 -22.22
N SER A 280 -13.96 -2.20 -21.91
CA SER A 280 -14.99 -2.53 -22.92
C SER A 280 -15.53 -1.31 -23.66
N MET A 281 -15.44 -0.12 -23.05
CA MET A 281 -15.83 1.17 -23.64
C MET A 281 -14.63 1.98 -24.18
N GLY A 282 -13.45 1.35 -24.27
CA GLY A 282 -12.21 1.96 -24.75
C GLY A 282 -11.53 2.93 -23.77
N GLY A 283 -11.98 2.98 -22.52
CA GLY A 283 -11.39 3.79 -21.45
C GLY A 283 -10.45 2.98 -20.56
N SER A 284 -9.61 3.66 -19.77
CA SER A 284 -8.76 3.02 -18.75
C SER A 284 -7.86 1.90 -19.30
N LEU A 285 -7.39 2.04 -20.54
CA LEU A 285 -6.52 1.06 -21.19
C LEU A 285 -5.13 1.02 -20.55
N ILE A 286 -4.62 2.16 -20.09
CA ILE A 286 -3.37 2.22 -19.32
C ILE A 286 -3.68 2.78 -17.94
N MET A 287 -3.38 2.01 -16.91
CA MET A 287 -3.66 2.35 -15.52
C MET A 287 -2.34 2.51 -14.78
N VAL A 288 -2.20 3.55 -13.96
CA VAL A 288 -0.99 3.82 -13.17
C VAL A 288 -1.38 3.92 -11.69
N ALA A 289 -0.82 3.07 -10.83
CA ALA A 289 -1.15 3.05 -9.40
C ALA A 289 -0.09 2.27 -8.61
N LYS A 290 -0.42 1.73 -7.43
CA LYS A 290 0.45 0.82 -6.66
C LYS A 290 -0.30 -0.39 -6.13
N GLY A 291 0.46 -1.44 -5.81
CA GLY A 291 -0.06 -2.70 -5.27
C GLY A 291 -0.37 -3.74 -6.36
N ASN A 292 -0.51 -4.99 -5.93
CA ASN A 292 -0.98 -6.09 -6.77
C ASN A 292 -2.49 -6.01 -7.03
N ARG A 293 -2.95 -6.67 -8.10
CA ARG A 293 -4.35 -6.61 -8.56
C ARG A 293 -4.94 -8.01 -8.76
N ASN A 294 -6.25 -8.09 -8.83
CA ASN A 294 -6.97 -9.34 -9.00
C ASN A 294 -6.85 -9.89 -10.43
N ARG A 295 -7.05 -11.21 -10.57
CA ARG A 295 -7.02 -11.91 -11.87
C ARG A 295 -7.96 -11.30 -12.91
N THR A 296 -9.11 -10.77 -12.47
CA THR A 296 -10.08 -10.09 -13.34
C THR A 296 -9.47 -8.92 -14.12
N VAL A 297 -8.53 -8.18 -13.52
CA VAL A 297 -7.82 -7.09 -14.20
C VAL A 297 -6.84 -7.63 -15.23
N ILE A 298 -6.12 -8.70 -14.89
CA ILE A 298 -5.17 -9.37 -15.78
C ILE A 298 -5.89 -9.89 -17.02
N ASP A 299 -7.03 -10.56 -16.82
CA ASP A 299 -7.86 -11.08 -17.91
C ASP A 299 -8.45 -9.94 -18.76
N SER A 300 -8.85 -8.83 -18.14
CA SER A 300 -9.33 -7.63 -18.82
C SER A 300 -8.23 -6.99 -19.69
N CYS A 301 -7.01 -6.83 -19.17
CA CYS A 301 -5.87 -6.33 -19.92
C CYS A 301 -5.56 -7.22 -21.13
N ARG A 302 -5.58 -8.55 -20.96
CA ARG A 302 -5.44 -9.51 -22.06
C ARG A 302 -6.55 -9.38 -23.12
N LYS A 303 -7.80 -9.19 -22.67
CA LYS A 303 -8.97 -9.13 -23.55
C LYS A 303 -9.02 -7.84 -24.38
N TYR A 304 -8.64 -6.71 -23.79
CA TYR A 304 -8.78 -5.39 -24.40
C TYR A 304 -7.46 -4.72 -24.80
N GLY A 305 -6.32 -5.39 -24.61
CA GLY A 305 -5.01 -4.84 -24.91
C GLY A 305 -4.56 -3.76 -23.94
N GLY A 306 -4.94 -3.89 -22.66
CA GLY A 306 -4.64 -2.93 -21.60
C GLY A 306 -3.33 -3.22 -20.85
N PHE A 307 -2.88 -2.25 -20.06
CA PHE A 307 -1.67 -2.34 -19.22
C PHE A 307 -1.93 -1.77 -17.83
N PHE A 308 -1.31 -2.39 -16.83
CA PHE A 308 -1.17 -1.83 -15.49
C PHE A 308 0.30 -1.51 -15.20
N LEU A 309 0.56 -0.24 -14.90
CA LEU A 309 1.86 0.30 -14.57
C LEU A 309 1.95 0.59 -13.07
N GLY A 310 2.91 -0.03 -12.40
CA GLY A 310 3.20 0.17 -10.99
C GLY A 310 4.10 1.37 -10.75
N SER A 311 3.60 2.43 -10.14
CA SER A 311 4.37 3.50 -9.52
C SER A 311 4.84 3.06 -8.12
N VAL A 312 5.97 3.61 -7.67
CA VAL A 312 6.45 3.39 -6.29
C VAL A 312 5.46 4.03 -5.31
N GLY A 313 4.94 3.25 -4.37
CA GLY A 313 4.08 3.71 -3.29
C GLY A 313 4.90 4.21 -2.10
N GLY A 314 4.54 5.37 -1.55
CA GLY A 314 5.25 5.97 -0.41
C GLY A 314 5.92 7.33 -0.71
N PRO A 315 6.81 7.46 -1.71
CA PRO A 315 7.64 8.65 -1.92
C PRO A 315 6.87 9.81 -2.59
N ALA A 316 5.75 10.23 -1.99
CA ALA A 316 4.82 11.20 -2.56
C ALA A 316 5.38 12.63 -2.69
N ALA A 317 6.31 13.01 -1.80
CA ALA A 317 6.92 14.34 -1.79
C ALA A 317 7.90 14.51 -2.97
N ILE A 318 8.84 13.57 -3.13
CA ILE A 318 9.81 13.60 -4.25
C ILE A 318 9.12 13.46 -5.61
N LEU A 319 8.05 12.65 -5.72
CA LEU A 319 7.24 12.61 -6.95
C LEU A 319 6.63 13.99 -7.28
N ALA A 320 6.17 14.73 -6.27
CA ALA A 320 5.60 16.06 -6.47
C ALA A 320 6.66 17.10 -6.84
N GLU A 321 7.84 17.03 -6.23
CA GLU A 321 8.94 17.95 -6.46
C GLU A 321 9.63 17.71 -7.82
N GLU A 322 9.95 16.46 -8.13
CA GLU A 322 10.78 16.13 -9.29
C GLU A 322 9.97 15.82 -10.54
N ASN A 323 8.77 15.23 -10.41
CA ASN A 323 8.07 14.65 -11.56
C ASN A 323 6.80 15.40 -11.97
N ILE A 324 6.05 15.99 -11.04
CA ILE A 324 4.75 16.62 -11.35
C ILE A 324 4.95 18.11 -11.62
N LYS A 325 4.64 18.54 -12.85
CA LYS A 325 4.90 19.90 -13.34
C LYS A 325 3.69 20.81 -13.31
N SER A 326 2.48 20.24 -13.34
CA SER A 326 1.23 21.00 -13.19
C SER A 326 0.08 20.09 -12.74
N VAL A 327 -0.91 20.68 -12.09
CA VAL A 327 -2.13 20.02 -11.62
C VAL A 327 -3.34 20.90 -11.90
N GLU A 328 -4.30 20.38 -12.67
CA GLU A 328 -5.55 21.07 -13.02
C GLU A 328 -6.74 20.18 -12.66
N ILE A 329 -7.79 20.72 -12.03
CA ILE A 329 -9.06 19.99 -11.85
C ILE A 329 -9.90 20.13 -13.12
N VAL A 330 -10.18 19.01 -13.78
CA VAL A 330 -10.89 18.98 -15.07
C VAL A 330 -12.33 18.48 -14.96
N ASP A 331 -12.68 17.74 -13.91
CA ASP A 331 -14.05 17.28 -13.67
C ASP A 331 -14.32 17.03 -12.18
N PHE A 332 -15.59 16.98 -11.78
CA PHE A 332 -16.06 16.65 -10.43
C PHE A 332 -15.41 17.47 -9.31
N LYS A 333 -15.35 18.79 -9.48
CA LYS A 333 -14.72 19.75 -8.53
C LYS A 333 -15.25 19.62 -7.10
N ASP A 334 -16.49 19.18 -6.93
CA ASP A 334 -17.16 18.95 -5.65
C ASP A 334 -16.52 17.82 -4.81
N LEU A 335 -15.72 16.94 -5.43
CA LEU A 335 -15.12 15.78 -4.76
C LEU A 335 -13.82 16.10 -4.00
N GLY A 336 -13.40 17.37 -3.93
CA GLY A 336 -12.19 17.76 -3.21
C GLY A 336 -10.96 17.00 -3.72
N MET A 337 -10.26 16.28 -2.84
CA MET A 337 -9.07 15.50 -3.23
C MET A 337 -9.36 14.35 -4.21
N GLU A 338 -10.62 13.93 -4.36
CA GLU A 338 -11.03 12.86 -5.29
C GLU A 338 -11.60 13.38 -6.63
N ALA A 339 -11.54 14.69 -6.88
CA ALA A 339 -11.89 15.27 -8.18
C ALA A 339 -11.00 14.71 -9.31
N VAL A 340 -11.52 14.71 -10.55
CA VAL A 340 -10.71 14.31 -11.71
C VAL A 340 -9.74 15.43 -12.02
N ARG A 341 -8.46 15.08 -12.14
CA ARG A 341 -7.40 16.04 -12.47
C ARG A 341 -6.68 15.67 -13.75
N LYS A 342 -6.15 16.66 -14.43
CA LYS A 342 -5.15 16.51 -15.47
C LYS A 342 -3.82 16.97 -14.89
N ILE A 343 -2.79 16.13 -14.98
CA ILE A 343 -1.44 16.46 -14.53
C ILE A 343 -0.45 16.30 -15.68
N ARG A 344 0.58 17.16 -15.69
CA ARG A 344 1.77 16.97 -16.54
C ARG A 344 2.87 16.35 -15.71
N VAL A 345 3.40 15.21 -16.16
CA VAL A 345 4.54 14.55 -15.51
C VAL A 345 5.76 14.52 -16.42
N GLU A 346 6.94 14.48 -15.81
CA GLU A 346 8.22 14.27 -16.49
C GLU A 346 9.05 13.24 -15.72
N ASN A 347 9.62 12.27 -16.44
CA ASN A 347 10.50 11.23 -15.91
C ASN A 347 9.89 10.46 -14.72
N MET A 348 8.56 10.31 -14.68
CA MET A 348 7.88 9.62 -13.58
C MET A 348 8.16 8.12 -13.65
N PRO A 349 8.73 7.50 -12.60
CA PRO A 349 9.10 6.10 -12.63
C PRO A 349 7.89 5.18 -12.52
N ALA A 350 7.85 4.16 -13.37
CA ALA A 350 6.86 3.08 -13.29
C ALA A 350 7.43 1.73 -13.74
N PHE A 351 6.70 0.64 -13.50
CA PHE A 351 7.02 -0.69 -13.98
C PHE A 351 5.83 -1.31 -14.69
N ILE A 352 6.04 -2.06 -15.78
CA ILE A 352 4.97 -2.89 -16.34
C ILE A 352 4.69 -4.04 -15.35
N LEU A 353 3.54 -3.99 -14.68
CA LEU A 353 3.13 -5.03 -13.72
C LEU A 353 2.18 -6.03 -14.37
N THR A 354 1.25 -5.56 -15.19
CA THR A 354 0.36 -6.42 -15.98
C THR A 354 0.43 -5.98 -17.43
N ASP A 355 0.60 -6.93 -18.35
CA ASP A 355 0.65 -6.67 -19.79
C ASP A 355 -0.64 -7.05 -20.53
N ASP A 356 -0.65 -6.75 -21.83
CA ASP A 356 -1.73 -7.04 -22.77
C ASP A 356 -1.83 -8.52 -23.18
N LYS A 357 -1.02 -9.40 -22.58
CA LYS A 357 -0.92 -10.83 -22.94
C LYS A 357 -1.39 -11.74 -21.79
N GLY A 358 -1.75 -11.14 -20.65
CA GLY A 358 -2.20 -11.84 -19.45
C GLY A 358 -1.05 -12.27 -18.54
N ASN A 359 0.15 -11.69 -18.71
CA ASN A 359 1.24 -11.86 -17.76
C ASN A 359 1.10 -10.85 -16.62
N ASP A 360 1.38 -11.29 -15.40
CA ASP A 360 1.44 -10.42 -14.23
C ASP A 360 2.74 -10.64 -13.44
N PHE A 361 3.31 -9.54 -12.96
CA PHE A 361 4.52 -9.52 -12.16
C PHE A 361 4.40 -10.38 -10.90
N PHE A 362 3.24 -10.36 -10.23
CA PHE A 362 3.06 -11.01 -8.94
C PHE A 362 2.71 -12.50 -9.05
N ASP A 363 2.43 -13.01 -10.25
CA ASP A 363 2.07 -14.42 -10.48
C ASP A 363 3.18 -15.38 -10.06
N GLU A 364 4.44 -14.97 -10.11
CA GLU A 364 5.55 -15.83 -9.69
C GLU A 364 5.61 -16.05 -8.17
N PHE A 365 5.09 -15.11 -7.38
CA PHE A 365 5.11 -15.18 -5.90
C PHE A 365 3.83 -15.78 -5.32
N ASN A 366 2.72 -15.70 -6.07
CA ASN A 366 1.39 -16.10 -5.60
C ASN A 366 0.98 -17.51 -6.02
N LYS A 367 1.91 -18.33 -6.52
CA LYS A 367 1.67 -19.74 -6.83
C LYS A 367 1.34 -20.57 -5.58
#